data_AF-A0A2V8QVT7-F1
#
_entry.id   AF-A0A2V8QVT7-F1
#
_cell.length_a   1.000
_cell.length_b   1.000
_cell.length_c   1.000
_cell.angle_alpha   90.00
_cell.angle_beta   90.00
_cell.angle_gamma   90.00
#
_symmetry.space_group_name_H-M   'P 1'
#
loop_
_entity.id
_entity.type
_entity.pdbx_description
1 polymer ?
#
loop_
_entity_poly.entity_id
_entity_poly.type
_entity_poly.pdbx_seq_one_letter_code
_entity_poly.pdbx_strand_id
1 'polypeptide(L)' 'KIAKIAHKKGISLRESAIELGLLTGEQFDEYVKPEEMTHP' A
#
# COMPACT_ATOMS: atom_id res chain seq x y z
N LYS A 1 -2.97 8.42 5.28
CA LYS A 1 -3.25 9.26 4.09
C LYS A 1 -3.43 8.41 2.83
N ILE A 2 -2.58 7.39 2.61
CA ILE A 2 -2.67 6.40 1.51
C ILE A 2 -4.09 5.87 1.32
N ALA A 3 -4.70 5.24 2.34
CA ALA A 3 -6.04 4.66 2.21
C ALA A 3 -7.14 5.65 1.77
N LYS A 4 -7.08 6.91 2.26
CA LYS A 4 -8.05 7.94 1.87
C LYS A 4 -7.88 8.36 0.40
N ILE A 5 -6.65 8.37 -0.11
CA ILE A 5 -6.34 8.74 -1.49
C ILE A 5 -6.66 7.58 -2.43
N ALA A 6 -6.23 6.36 -2.08
CA ALA A 6 -6.61 5.13 -2.76
C ALA A 6 -8.12 5.03 -2.95
N HIS A 7 -8.89 5.23 -1.87
CA HIS A 7 -10.35 5.21 -1.93
C HIS A 7 -10.94 6.37 -2.76
N LYS A 8 -10.43 7.60 -2.60
CA LYS A 8 -10.94 8.77 -3.34
C LYS A 8 -10.67 8.68 -4.85
N LYS A 9 -9.55 8.07 -5.25
CA LYS A 9 -9.14 7.92 -6.65
C LYS A 9 -9.55 6.59 -7.28
N GLY A 10 -10.02 5.62 -6.47
CA GLY A 10 -10.34 4.27 -6.95
C GLY A 10 -9.12 3.46 -7.38
N ILE A 11 -7.95 3.75 -6.81
CA ILE A 11 -6.68 3.05 -7.09
C ILE A 11 -6.31 2.14 -5.92
N SER A 12 -5.37 1.23 -6.14
CA SER A 12 -4.90 0.33 -5.08
C SER A 12 -4.10 1.06 -3.99
N LEU A 13 -3.99 0.43 -2.82
CA LEU A 13 -3.14 0.92 -1.73
C LEU A 13 -1.68 1.03 -2.16
N ARG A 14 -1.23 0.12 -3.02
CA ARG A 14 0.12 0.08 -3.60
C ARG A 14 0.37 1.29 -4.48
N GLU A 15 -0.51 1.54 -5.44
CA GLU A 15 -0.40 2.70 -6.35
C GLU A 15 -0.45 4.01 -5.57
N SER A 16 -1.35 4.13 -4.60
CA SER A 16 -1.41 5.32 -3.76
C SER A 16 -0.17 5.51 -2.88
N ALA A 17 0.51 4.44 -2.46
CA ALA A 17 1.74 4.53 -1.67
C ALA A 17 2.92 5.01 -2.52
N ILE A 18 3.00 4.53 -3.76
CA ILE A 18 4.00 4.92 -4.76
C ILE A 18 3.76 6.37 -5.21
N GLU A 19 2.51 6.73 -5.51
CA GLU A 19 2.14 8.10 -5.96
C GLU A 19 2.47 9.16 -4.90
N LEU A 20 2.35 8.81 -3.62
CA LEU A 20 2.70 9.70 -2.51
C LEU A 20 4.20 9.74 -2.21
N GLY A 21 5.02 8.95 -2.92
CA GLY A 21 6.45 8.84 -2.68
C GLY A 21 6.79 8.33 -1.28
N LEU A 22 5.85 7.62 -0.64
CA LEU A 22 6.01 7.12 0.73
C LEU A 22 6.72 5.76 0.75
N LEU A 23 6.50 4.95 -0.28
CA LEU A 23 7.09 3.62 -0.42
C LEU A 23 7.38 3.36 -1.91
N THR A 24 8.46 2.65 -2.18
CA THR A 24 8.66 2.03 -3.50
C THR A 24 7.79 0.79 -3.64
N GLY A 25 7.56 0.32 -4.87
CA GLY A 25 6.80 -0.92 -5.10
C GLY A 25 7.42 -2.13 -4.38
N GLU A 26 8.75 -2.19 -4.31
CA GLU A 26 9.49 -3.24 -3.61
C GLU A 26 9.29 -3.18 -2.09
N GLN A 27 9.38 -1.99 -1.50
CA GLN A 27 9.12 -1.81 -0.07
C GLN A 27 7.66 -2.15 0.28
N PHE A 28 6.71 -1.82 -0.60
CA PHE A 28 5.32 -2.19 -0.39
C PHE A 28 5.15 -3.71 -0.34
N ASP A 29 5.81 -4.45 -1.25
CA ASP A 29 5.73 -5.92 -1.26
C ASP A 29 6.47 -6.56 -0.09
N GLU A 30 7.53 -5.92 0.40
CA GLU A 30 8.25 -6.40 1.58
C GLU A 30 7.40 -6.27 2.85
N TYR A 31 6.70 -5.15 3.02
CA TYR A 31 5.90 -4.87 4.22
C TYR A 31 4.46 -5.39 4.16
N VAL A 32 3.88 -5.53 2.97
CA VAL A 32 2.47 -5.90 2.79
C VAL A 32 2.38 -7.30 2.21
N LYS A 33 2.51 -8.29 3.10
CA LYS A 33 2.38 -9.72 2.79
C LYS A 33 1.14 -10.29 3.45
N PRO A 34 0.07 -10.57 2.69
CA PRO A 34 -1.19 -11.05 3.25
C PRO A 34 -1.05 -12.31 4.11
N GLU A 35 -0.10 -13.18 3.74
CA GLU A 35 0.22 -14.41 4.48
C GLU A 35 0.73 -14.13 5.90
N GLU A 36 1.59 -13.12 6.09
CA GLU A 36 2.13 -12.74 7.41
C GLU A 36 1.13 -11.90 8.21
N MET A 37 0.10 -11.33 7.57
CA MET A 37 -0.93 -10.50 8.22
C MET A 37 -2.08 -11.30 8.85
N THR A 38 -2.03 -12.64 8.82
CA THR A 38 -3.06 -13.53 9.37
C THR A 38 -2.71 -14.10 10.74
N HIS A 39 -1.50 -13.81 11.24
CA HIS A 39 -0.99 -14.29 12.52
C HIS A 39 -0.54 -13.09 13.38
N PRO A 40 -0.63 -13.19 14.71
CA PRO A 40 -0.29 -12.09 15.63
C PRO A 40 1.21 -11.80 15.71
#